data_AF-A0A497BJC3-F1
#
_entry.id   AF-A0A497BJC3-F1
#
_cell.length_a   1.000
_cell.length_b   1.000
_cell.length_c   1.000
_cell.angle_alpha   90.00
_cell.angle_beta   90.00
_cell.angle_gamma   90.00
#
_symmetry.space_group_name_H-M   'P 1'
#
loop_
_entity.id
_entity.type
_entity.pdbx_description
1 polymer ?
#
loop_
_entity_poly.entity_id
_entity_poly.type
_entity_poly.pdbx_seq_one_letter_code
_entity_poly.pdbx_strand_id
1 'polypeptide(L)'
;MSNTVNDNLVSFVVVPYTPKIRFLASLSDGRTVIQDNRPNQRHAWARLAQWLKENPDVSITGVRLQAPNRIDVKMPPGQKGYFFGQKQHAVWGGSQYNYLGIGYYDGKMVNVAWYRQAKFDHSFTEERTLESAGFFVIQTTQ
;
A
#
# COMPACT_ATOMS: atom_id res chain seq x y z
N MET A 1 1.29 32.93 -7.14
CA MET A 1 1.99 31.83 -7.83
C MET A 1 1.22 30.55 -7.53
N SER A 2 0.45 30.06 -8.49
CA SER A 2 -0.34 28.83 -8.34
C SER A 2 0.59 27.66 -8.65
N ASN A 3 1.20 27.07 -7.62
CA ASN A 3 1.79 25.74 -7.76
C ASN A 3 0.62 24.77 -7.96
N THR A 4 0.30 24.48 -9.21
CA THR A 4 -0.52 23.33 -9.59
C THR A 4 0.24 22.09 -9.11
N VAL A 5 -0.04 21.68 -7.88
CA VAL A 5 0.36 20.39 -7.35
C VAL A 5 -0.10 19.36 -8.36
N ASN A 6 0.80 18.46 -8.76
CA ASN A 6 0.55 17.44 -9.76
C ASN A 6 -0.35 16.34 -9.15
N ASP A 7 -1.56 16.72 -8.75
CA ASP A 7 -2.60 15.89 -8.10
C ASP A 7 -3.09 14.77 -9.04
N ASN A 8 -2.66 14.77 -10.29
CA ASN A 8 -2.91 13.67 -11.23
C ASN A 8 -2.16 12.38 -10.85
N LEU A 9 -1.10 12.47 -10.05
CA LEU A 9 -0.25 11.32 -9.71
C LEU A 9 -0.83 10.42 -8.61
N VAL A 10 -1.53 10.95 -7.61
CA VAL A 10 -2.07 10.17 -6.47
C VAL A 10 -3.56 10.42 -6.31
N SER A 11 -4.31 9.44 -5.81
CA SER A 11 -5.76 9.61 -5.59
C SER A 11 -6.04 9.92 -4.12
N PHE A 12 -6.61 11.08 -3.83
CA PHE A 12 -7.08 11.45 -2.48
C PHE A 12 -8.57 11.17 -2.26
N VAL A 13 -9.27 10.80 -3.33
CA VAL A 13 -10.71 10.49 -3.34
C VAL A 13 -10.95 9.12 -3.97
N VAL A 14 -12.11 8.53 -3.68
CA VAL A 14 -12.56 7.31 -4.35
C VAL A 14 -12.87 7.64 -5.81
N VAL A 15 -12.26 6.90 -6.73
CA VAL A 15 -12.44 7.05 -8.18
C VAL A 15 -13.01 5.76 -8.77
N PRO A 16 -13.49 5.74 -10.03
CA PRO A 16 -14.05 4.53 -10.64
C PRO A 16 -13.13 3.30 -10.63
N TYR A 17 -11.81 3.52 -10.58
CA TYR A 17 -10.78 2.46 -10.51
C TYR A 17 -10.34 2.11 -9.08
N THR A 18 -11.01 2.64 -8.06
CA THR A 18 -10.72 2.33 -6.66
C THR A 18 -11.27 0.94 -6.31
N PRO A 19 -10.42 -0.01 -5.86
CA PRO A 19 -10.88 -1.33 -5.46
C PRO A 19 -11.81 -1.29 -4.23
N LYS A 20 -12.65 -2.33 -4.07
CA LYS A 20 -13.47 -2.52 -2.86
C LYS A 20 -12.61 -2.81 -1.63
N ILE A 21 -11.63 -3.72 -1.77
CA ILE A 21 -10.56 -3.94 -0.79
C ILE A 21 -9.34 -3.17 -1.27
N ARG A 22 -8.85 -2.24 -0.47
CA ARG A 22 -7.87 -1.25 -0.91
C ARG A 22 -6.92 -0.89 0.21
N PHE A 23 -5.67 -0.57 -0.13
CA PHE A 23 -4.80 0.07 0.84
C PHE A 23 -5.00 1.60 0.85
N LEU A 24 -4.76 2.19 2.00
CA LEU A 24 -4.82 3.60 2.26
C LEU A 24 -3.55 4.02 3.01
N ALA A 25 -3.02 5.18 2.67
CA ALA A 25 -1.90 5.80 3.38
C ALA A 25 -2.34 7.17 3.92
N SER A 26 -2.31 7.33 5.24
CA SER A 26 -2.47 8.63 5.89
C SER A 26 -1.17 9.43 5.78
N LEU A 27 -1.28 10.72 5.50
CA LEU A 27 -0.17 11.64 5.36
C LEU A 27 -0.10 12.62 6.55
N SER A 28 1.06 13.24 6.76
CA SER A 28 1.31 14.21 7.85
C SER A 28 0.50 15.50 7.73
N ASP A 29 0.07 15.84 6.51
CA ASP A 29 -0.78 17.00 6.22
C ASP A 29 -2.29 16.74 6.39
N GLY A 30 -2.65 15.56 6.93
CA GLY A 30 -4.03 15.16 7.18
C GLY A 30 -4.74 14.53 5.97
N ARG A 31 -4.13 14.52 4.78
CA ARG A 31 -4.70 13.84 3.60
C ARG A 31 -4.56 12.32 3.72
N THR A 32 -5.42 11.60 2.99
CA THR A 32 -5.32 10.14 2.84
C THR A 32 -5.24 9.78 1.37
N VAL A 33 -4.16 9.10 0.98
CA VAL A 33 -4.01 8.51 -0.35
C VAL A 33 -4.74 7.18 -0.39
N ILE A 34 -5.55 7.00 -1.42
CA ILE A 34 -6.40 5.84 -1.63
C ILE A 34 -5.86 5.07 -2.84
N GLN A 35 -5.75 3.74 -2.71
CA GLN A 35 -5.39 2.90 -3.85
C GLN A 35 -6.36 3.10 -5.02
N ASP A 36 -5.78 3.25 -6.21
CA ASP A 36 -6.51 3.25 -7.46
C ASP A 36 -5.74 2.46 -8.53
N ASN A 37 -6.44 1.58 -9.24
CA ASN A 37 -5.88 0.69 -10.25
C ASN A 37 -6.19 1.22 -11.66
N ARG A 38 -5.78 2.47 -11.93
CA ARG A 38 -6.01 3.11 -13.24
C ARG A 38 -5.30 2.32 -14.35
N PRO A 39 -5.95 2.02 -15.48
CA PRO A 39 -5.30 1.39 -16.62
C PRO A 39 -4.21 2.31 -17.19
N ASN A 40 -3.13 1.72 -17.70
CA ASN A 40 -1.99 2.42 -18.33
C ASN A 40 -1.26 3.43 -17.43
N GLN A 41 -1.44 3.34 -16.10
CA GLN A 41 -0.74 4.15 -15.12
C GLN A 41 0.19 3.29 -14.29
N ARG A 42 1.26 3.89 -13.75
CA ARG A 42 2.08 3.24 -12.73
C ARG A 42 1.23 2.88 -11.51
N HIS A 43 1.65 1.83 -10.80
CA HIS A 43 0.99 1.40 -9.57
C HIS A 43 0.83 2.57 -8.59
N ALA A 44 -0.31 2.67 -7.89
CA ALA A 44 -0.62 3.79 -7.00
C ALA A 44 0.50 4.09 -5.99
N TRP A 45 1.11 3.05 -5.42
CA TRP A 45 2.20 3.18 -4.44
C TRP A 45 3.53 3.63 -5.05
N ALA A 46 3.82 3.25 -6.29
CA ALA A 46 4.96 3.80 -7.01
C ALA A 46 4.76 5.29 -7.33
N ARG A 47 3.51 5.70 -7.64
CA ARG A 47 3.16 7.10 -7.81
C ARG A 47 3.22 7.88 -6.49
N LEU A 48 2.79 7.29 -5.38
CA LEU A 48 2.96 7.87 -4.05
C LEU A 48 4.43 8.07 -3.68
N ALA A 49 5.27 7.06 -3.88
CA ALA A 49 6.70 7.16 -3.62
C ALA A 49 7.36 8.27 -4.45
N GLN A 50 6.94 8.47 -5.70
CA GLN A 50 7.39 9.59 -6.53
C GLN A 50 6.88 10.94 -5.99
N TRP A 51 5.58 11.02 -5.68
CA TRP A 51 4.96 12.25 -5.17
C TRP A 51 5.59 12.72 -3.85
N LEU A 52 5.95 11.80 -2.94
CA LEU A 52 6.65 12.14 -1.70
C LEU A 52 8.05 12.73 -1.93
N LYS A 53 8.75 12.33 -3.00
CA LYS A 53 10.03 12.96 -3.38
C LYS A 53 9.84 14.40 -3.85
N GLU A 54 8.70 14.70 -4.45
CA GLU A 54 8.32 16.04 -4.92
C GLU A 54 7.72 16.91 -3.81
N ASN A 55 7.33 16.30 -2.68
CA ASN A 55 6.69 16.96 -1.53
C ASN A 55 7.41 16.55 -0.23
N PRO A 56 8.66 17.00 -0.01
CA PRO A 56 9.53 16.50 1.07
C PRO A 56 9.01 16.81 2.49
N ASP A 57 8.16 17.83 2.64
CA ASP A 57 7.54 18.19 3.93
C ASP A 57 6.39 17.24 4.33
N VAL A 58 5.98 16.34 3.42
CA VAL A 58 4.90 15.39 3.64
C VAL A 58 5.47 13.99 3.85
N SER A 59 5.03 13.32 4.90
CA SER A 59 5.43 11.96 5.23
C SER A 59 4.21 11.05 5.45
N ILE A 60 4.43 9.73 5.36
CA ILE A 60 3.40 8.74 5.67
C ILE A 60 3.32 8.57 7.19
N THR A 61 2.16 8.85 7.77
CA THR A 61 1.90 8.72 9.22
C THR A 61 1.21 7.41 9.60
N GLY A 62 0.60 6.73 8.62
CA GLY A 62 -0.01 5.44 8.85
C GLY A 62 -0.48 4.77 7.58
N VAL A 63 -0.57 3.45 7.61
CA VAL A 63 -1.03 2.63 6.49
C VAL A 63 -2.07 1.64 6.97
N ARG A 64 -3.10 1.44 6.17
CA ARG A 64 -4.15 0.46 6.45
C ARG A 64 -4.67 -0.22 5.20
N LEU A 65 -5.08 -1.47 5.34
CA LEU A 65 -5.83 -2.21 4.33
C LEU A 65 -7.29 -2.23 4.76
N GLN A 66 -8.15 -1.58 3.97
CA GLN A 66 -9.58 -1.46 4.23
C GLN A 66 -10.35 -2.59 3.56
N ALA A 67 -11.06 -3.38 4.37
CA ALA A 67 -11.99 -4.40 3.91
C ALA A 67 -13.36 -3.82 3.51
N PRO A 68 -14.22 -4.58 2.79
CA PRO A 68 -15.55 -4.13 2.38
C PRO A 68 -16.46 -3.82 3.56
N ASN A 69 -16.26 -4.49 4.71
CA ASN A 69 -17.06 -4.34 5.93
C ASN A 69 -16.43 -3.36 6.94
N ARG A 70 -15.59 -2.43 6.49
CA ARG A 70 -14.87 -1.45 7.32
C ARG A 70 -13.95 -2.05 8.41
N ILE A 71 -13.57 -3.32 8.27
CA ILE A 71 -12.49 -3.90 9.06
C ILE A 71 -11.18 -3.38 8.45
N ASP A 72 -10.50 -2.50 9.16
CA ASP A 72 -9.22 -1.95 8.75
C ASP A 72 -8.09 -2.74 9.42
N VAL A 73 -7.21 -3.33 8.62
CA VAL A 73 -5.93 -3.85 9.10
C VAL A 73 -4.96 -2.68 9.12
N LYS A 74 -4.59 -2.20 10.30
CA LYS A 74 -3.72 -1.04 10.48
C LYS A 74 -2.29 -1.47 10.77
N MET A 75 -1.33 -0.87 10.09
CA MET A 75 0.08 -1.03 10.41
C MET A 75 0.46 -0.15 11.60
N PRO A 76 1.49 -0.54 12.39
CA PRO A 76 2.03 0.31 13.43
C PRO A 76 2.45 1.68 12.87
N PRO A 77 2.23 2.78 13.61
CA PRO A 77 2.73 4.09 13.22
C PRO A 77 4.27 4.17 13.37
N GLY A 78 4.87 5.18 12.74
CA GLY A 78 6.29 5.52 12.94
C GLY A 78 7.30 4.49 12.44
N GLN A 79 6.90 3.62 11.51
CA GLN A 79 7.78 2.60 10.93
C GLN A 79 8.67 3.22 9.86
N LYS A 80 9.86 2.66 9.62
CA LYS A 80 10.81 3.17 8.62
C LYS A 80 10.35 2.96 7.18
N GLY A 81 9.31 2.18 6.98
CA GLY A 81 8.66 2.01 5.70
C GLY A 81 7.41 1.16 5.80
N TYR A 82 6.62 1.15 4.73
CA TYR A 82 5.40 0.40 4.64
C TYR A 82 5.36 -0.43 3.36
N PHE A 83 4.91 -1.67 3.49
CA PHE A 83 4.84 -2.64 2.40
C PHE A 83 3.41 -2.80 1.90
N PHE A 84 3.26 -2.85 0.57
CA PHE A 84 2.02 -3.07 -0.13
C PHE A 84 2.22 -4.09 -1.25
N GLY A 85 1.67 -5.29 -1.12
CA GLY A 85 1.91 -6.38 -2.06
C GLY A 85 0.64 -7.04 -2.58
N GLN A 86 0.77 -7.69 -3.73
CA GLN A 86 -0.19 -8.66 -4.24
C GLN A 86 0.56 -9.94 -4.58
N LYS A 87 -0.03 -11.10 -4.30
CA LYS A 87 0.56 -12.41 -4.58
C LYS A 87 -0.51 -13.33 -5.12
N GLN A 88 -0.21 -14.00 -6.23
CA GLN A 88 -1.05 -15.07 -6.75
C GLN A 88 -0.39 -16.41 -6.38
N HIS A 89 -1.19 -17.35 -5.92
CA HIS A 89 -0.78 -18.72 -5.70
C HIS A 89 -1.66 -19.63 -6.55
N ALA A 90 -1.05 -20.29 -7.53
CA ALA A 90 -1.71 -21.26 -8.37
C ALA A 90 -1.08 -22.63 -8.13
N VAL A 91 -1.90 -23.63 -7.84
CA VAL A 91 -1.47 -25.04 -7.78
C VAL A 91 -1.92 -25.69 -9.09
N TRP A 92 -1.04 -26.44 -9.75
CA TRP A 92 -1.38 -27.14 -11.00
C TRP A 92 -2.50 -28.15 -10.75
N GLY A 93 -3.60 -28.05 -11.51
CA GLY A 93 -4.81 -28.87 -11.31
C GLY A 93 -5.65 -28.52 -10.07
N GLY A 94 -5.30 -27.44 -9.36
CA GLY A 94 -5.93 -27.06 -8.09
C GLY A 94 -6.52 -25.65 -8.08
N SER A 95 -6.86 -25.19 -6.87
CA SER A 95 -7.41 -23.86 -6.65
C SER A 95 -6.36 -22.76 -6.84
N GLN A 96 -6.79 -21.62 -7.39
CA GLN A 96 -6.01 -20.40 -7.48
C GLN A 96 -6.46 -19.42 -6.39
N TYR A 97 -5.50 -18.83 -5.68
CA TYR A 97 -5.75 -17.85 -4.63
C TYR A 97 -5.00 -16.55 -4.89
N ASN A 98 -5.71 -15.43 -4.76
CA ASN A 98 -5.12 -14.10 -4.78
C ASN A 98 -5.02 -13.57 -3.35
N TYR A 99 -3.85 -13.03 -3.01
CA TYR A 99 -3.56 -12.47 -1.70
C TYR A 99 -3.18 -10.99 -1.82
N LEU A 100 -3.56 -10.23 -0.80
CA LEU A 100 -3.13 -8.86 -0.55
C LEU A 100 -2.19 -8.87 0.65
N GLY A 101 -0.98 -8.33 0.46
CA GLY A 101 0.04 -8.21 1.49
C GLY A 101 0.09 -6.78 2.01
N ILE A 102 -0.02 -6.61 3.32
CA ILE A 102 0.25 -5.33 3.99
C ILE A 102 1.35 -5.57 5.01
N GLY A 103 2.29 -4.64 5.13
CA GLY A 103 3.41 -4.80 6.05
C GLY A 103 4.10 -3.51 6.42
N TYR A 104 5.14 -3.64 7.24
CA TYR A 104 5.99 -2.54 7.65
C TYR A 104 7.46 -2.96 7.68
N TYR A 105 8.34 -1.99 7.49
CA TYR A 105 9.78 -2.12 7.60
C TYR A 105 10.25 -1.45 8.89
N ASP A 106 10.88 -2.22 9.77
CA ASP A 106 11.35 -1.74 11.08
C ASP A 106 12.82 -1.23 11.06
N GLY A 107 13.48 -1.32 9.91
CA GLY A 107 14.92 -1.03 9.78
C GLY A 107 15.81 -2.26 9.69
N LYS A 108 15.27 -3.46 9.89
CA LYS A 108 15.95 -4.74 9.72
C LYS A 108 15.22 -5.60 8.70
N MET A 109 13.94 -5.86 8.93
CA MET A 109 13.11 -6.76 8.13
C MET A 109 11.80 -6.09 7.73
N VAL A 110 11.24 -6.56 6.62
CA VAL A 110 9.91 -6.22 6.15
C VAL A 110 8.95 -7.30 6.64
N ASN A 111 8.12 -6.96 7.61
CA ASN A 111 7.13 -7.84 8.20
C ASN A 111 5.83 -7.73 7.40
N VAL A 112 5.39 -8.81 6.75
CA VAL A 112 4.23 -8.81 5.85
C VAL A 112 3.15 -9.76 6.35
N ALA A 113 1.92 -9.27 6.42
CA ALA A 113 0.72 -10.08 6.63
C ALA A 113 -0.07 -10.22 5.32
N TRP A 114 -0.40 -11.45 4.96
CA TRP A 114 -1.12 -11.79 3.72
C TRP A 114 -2.57 -12.16 4.00
N TYR A 115 -3.48 -11.54 3.26
CA TYR A 115 -4.94 -11.72 3.37
C TYR A 115 -5.50 -12.24 2.06
N ARG A 116 -6.38 -13.25 2.09
CA ARG A 116 -7.02 -13.76 0.87
C ARG A 116 -8.03 -12.75 0.36
N GLN A 117 -7.96 -12.39 -0.92
CA GLN A 117 -8.79 -11.32 -1.47
C GLN A 117 -10.30 -11.65 -1.47
N ALA A 118 -10.68 -12.92 -1.67
CA ALA A 118 -12.09 -13.30 -1.77
C ALA A 118 -12.83 -13.25 -0.41
N LYS A 119 -12.14 -13.56 0.68
CA LYS A 119 -12.74 -13.71 2.03
C LYS A 119 -12.22 -12.71 3.05
N PHE A 120 -11.12 -12.01 2.72
CA PHE A 120 -10.40 -11.09 3.60
C PHE A 120 -9.98 -11.71 4.94
N ASP A 121 -9.72 -13.02 4.97
CA ASP A 121 -9.15 -13.70 6.11
C ASP A 121 -7.62 -13.62 6.08
N HIS A 122 -7.03 -13.43 7.25
CA HIS A 122 -5.58 -13.54 7.43
C HIS A 122 -5.16 -14.97 7.07
N SER A 123 -4.19 -15.09 6.16
CA SER A 123 -3.71 -16.39 5.71
C SER A 123 -2.39 -16.78 6.37
N PHE A 124 -1.39 -15.92 6.28
CA PHE A 124 -0.05 -16.15 6.85
C PHE A 124 0.73 -14.84 6.94
N THR A 125 1.78 -14.85 7.75
CA THR A 125 2.80 -13.80 7.78
C THR A 125 4.09 -14.31 7.15
N GLU A 126 4.89 -13.42 6.61
CA GLU A 126 6.26 -13.71 6.19
C GLU A 126 7.16 -12.51 6.45
N GLU A 127 8.44 -12.79 6.69
CA GLU A 127 9.47 -11.78 6.79
C GLU A 127 10.26 -11.73 5.47
N ARG A 128 10.59 -10.52 5.03
CA ARG A 128 11.38 -10.27 3.83
C ARG A 128 12.54 -9.34 4.13
N THR A 129 13.61 -9.44 3.35
CA THR A 129 14.63 -8.40 3.30
C THR A 129 14.10 -7.21 2.50
N LEU A 130 14.70 -6.03 2.67
CA LEU A 130 14.33 -4.86 1.88
C LEU A 130 14.51 -5.12 0.37
N GLU A 131 15.60 -5.83 0.01
CA GLU A 131 15.90 -6.21 -1.37
C GLU A 131 14.82 -7.13 -1.97
N SER A 132 14.38 -8.17 -1.25
CA SER A 132 13.35 -9.09 -1.74
C SER A 132 11.92 -8.54 -1.70
N ALA A 133 11.71 -7.44 -0.97
CA ALA A 133 10.46 -6.71 -0.96
C ALA A 133 10.36 -5.71 -2.13
N GLY A 134 11.48 -5.25 -2.70
CA GLY A 134 11.52 -4.43 -3.90
C GLY A 134 10.73 -3.12 -3.79
N PHE A 135 10.10 -2.69 -4.90
CA PHE A 135 9.35 -1.43 -4.97
C PHE A 135 8.05 -1.40 -4.15
N PHE A 136 7.68 -2.53 -3.54
CA PHE A 136 6.49 -2.63 -2.71
C PHE A 136 6.68 -1.99 -1.32
N VAL A 137 7.92 -1.65 -0.95
CA VAL A 137 8.21 -0.87 0.26
C VAL A 137 8.36 0.61 -0.08
N ILE A 138 7.52 1.44 0.54
CA ILE A 138 7.75 2.90 0.57
C ILE A 138 8.46 3.21 1.88
N GLN A 139 9.71 3.64 1.81
CA GLN A 139 10.45 4.09 2.99
C GLN A 139 9.92 5.46 3.42
N THR A 140 9.75 5.62 4.73
CA THR A 140 9.45 6.93 5.32
C THR A 140 10.78 7.66 5.51
N THR A 141 10.88 8.88 4.99
CA THR A 141 12.00 9.76 5.34
C THR A 141 11.94 10.00 6.85
N GLN A 142 13.00 9.63 7.58
CA GLN A 142 13.22 10.08 8.94
C GLN A 142 13.92 11.43 8.91
#